data_AF-A0A849ZTI4-F1
#
_entry.id   AF-A0A849ZTI4-F1
#
_cell.length_a   1.000
_cell.length_b   1.000
_cell.length_c   1.000
_cell.angle_alpha   90.00
_cell.angle_beta   90.00
_cell.angle_gamma   90.00
#
_symmetry.space_group_name_H-M   'P 1'
#
loop_
_entity.id
_entity.type
_entity.pdbx_description
1 polymer ?
#
loop_
_entity_poly.entity_id
_entity_poly.type
_entity_poly.pdbx_seq_one_letter_code
_entity_poly.pdbx_strand_id
1 'polypeptide(L)'
;MSKRTGLSLDACSYVFWEFTLKKLATCLNDAAQRNRVYWLSRLGLVCRRRYFRDQEKEVPAPFVPDVDWDLYGQVCHRHRSAIIKALAYPMQPAAAKRRARALDPTLRMSGNNARDVMRWLRKVGLVEPVQEPGERYPSYCVASARQTIRELMLHAGYACSIRESR
;
A
#
# COMPACT_ATOMS: atom_id res chain seq x y z
N MET A 1 -11.53 -2.87 5.61
CA MET A 1 -12.45 -3.35 6.65
C MET A 1 -13.44 -2.26 7.06
N SER A 2 -12.99 -1.17 7.68
CA SER A 2 -13.83 -0.02 8.11
C SER A 2 -14.91 0.39 7.09
N LYS A 3 -14.54 0.63 5.82
CA LYS A 3 -15.51 0.98 4.76
C LYS A 3 -16.61 -0.06 4.50
N ARG A 4 -16.31 -1.36 4.67
CA ARG A 4 -17.26 -2.45 4.42
C ARG A 4 -18.11 -2.79 5.64
N THR A 5 -17.60 -2.52 6.85
CA THR A 5 -18.25 -2.92 8.11
C THR A 5 -18.83 -1.75 8.89
N GLY A 6 -18.52 -0.50 8.52
CA GLY A 6 -18.88 0.69 9.28
C GLY A 6 -18.06 0.91 10.56
N LEU A 7 -17.16 -0.02 10.91
CA LEU A 7 -16.35 0.07 12.12
C LEU A 7 -15.30 1.20 12.01
N SER A 8 -14.94 1.81 13.13
CA SER A 8 -13.82 2.76 13.19
C SER A 8 -12.50 2.08 12.84
N LEU A 9 -11.48 2.87 12.47
CA LEU A 9 -10.14 2.34 12.20
C LEU A 9 -9.53 1.70 13.45
N ASP A 10 -9.77 2.27 14.63
CA ASP A 10 -9.27 1.74 15.89
C ASP A 10 -9.92 0.39 16.22
N ALA A 11 -11.24 0.28 16.04
CA ALA A 11 -11.95 -0.98 16.20
C ALA A 11 -11.48 -2.04 15.20
N CYS A 12 -11.28 -1.67 13.93
CA CYS A 12 -10.71 -2.59 12.93
C CYS A 12 -9.30 -3.05 13.33
N SER A 13 -8.47 -2.12 13.81
CA SER A 13 -7.11 -2.41 14.24
C SER A 13 -7.09 -3.36 15.44
N TYR A 14 -7.97 -3.15 16.41
CA TYR A 14 -8.16 -4.04 17.56
C TYR A 14 -8.59 -5.45 17.13
N VAL A 15 -9.56 -5.58 16.22
CA VAL A 15 -9.99 -6.90 15.71
C VAL A 15 -8.85 -7.65 15.05
N PHE A 16 -8.03 -6.98 14.21
CA PHE A 16 -6.88 -7.64 13.60
C PHE A 16 -5.80 -8.00 14.61
N TRP A 17 -5.61 -7.18 15.65
CA TRP A 17 -4.69 -7.51 16.74
C TRP A 17 -5.14 -8.78 17.48
N GLU A 18 -6.42 -8.87 17.87
CA GLU A 18 -7.00 -10.09 18.48
C GLU A 18 -6.85 -11.32 17.57
N PHE A 19 -7.16 -11.16 16.28
CA PHE A 19 -7.02 -12.27 15.32
C PHE A 19 -5.57 -12.72 15.19
N THR A 20 -4.62 -11.80 15.25
CA THR A 20 -3.19 -12.13 15.19
C THR A 20 -2.75 -12.85 16.46
N LEU A 21 -3.17 -12.38 17.64
CA LEU A 21 -2.89 -13.04 18.93
C LEU A 21 -3.44 -14.47 19.00
N LYS A 22 -4.64 -14.68 18.48
CA LYS A 22 -5.28 -16.00 18.40
C LYS A 22 -4.78 -16.85 17.22
N LYS A 23 -3.76 -16.38 16.48
CA LYS A 23 -3.19 -17.05 15.30
C LYS A 23 -4.22 -17.31 14.20
N LEU A 24 -5.30 -16.53 14.12
CA LEU A 24 -6.32 -16.57 13.07
C LEU A 24 -5.91 -15.74 11.85
N ALA A 25 -5.11 -14.70 12.05
CA ALA A 25 -4.57 -13.87 10.99
C ALA A 25 -3.03 -13.78 11.07
N THR A 26 -2.41 -13.49 9.95
CA THR A 26 -0.99 -13.17 9.82
C THR A 26 -0.83 -11.85 9.07
N CYS A 27 0.16 -11.05 9.45
CA CYS A 27 0.56 -9.88 8.68
C CYS A 27 1.38 -10.35 7.47
N LEU A 28 1.01 -9.94 6.26
CA LEU A 28 1.74 -10.29 5.05
C LEU A 28 2.99 -9.42 4.87
N ASN A 29 2.96 -8.17 5.34
CA ASN A 29 4.03 -7.18 5.23
C ASN A 29 4.44 -6.65 6.61
N ASP A 30 5.02 -7.51 7.44
CA ASP A 30 5.39 -7.21 8.83
C ASP A 30 6.36 -6.02 8.98
N ALA A 31 7.26 -5.81 8.00
CA ALA A 31 8.15 -4.67 7.91
C ALA A 31 7.42 -3.32 7.76
N ALA A 32 6.13 -3.32 7.42
CA ALA A 32 5.36 -2.11 7.22
C ALA A 32 4.99 -1.45 8.55
N GLN A 33 5.34 -0.17 8.69
CA GLN A 33 4.88 0.68 9.79
C GLN A 33 3.46 1.20 9.58
N ARG A 34 2.99 1.28 8.33
CA ARG A 34 1.65 1.76 7.94
C ARG A 34 1.11 0.86 6.84
N ASN A 35 -0.20 0.84 6.64
CA ASN A 35 -0.86 0.03 5.60
C ASN A 35 -0.51 -1.47 5.72
N ARG A 36 -0.54 -2.00 6.95
CA ARG A 36 -0.40 -3.45 7.17
C ARG A 36 -1.55 -4.20 6.50
N VAL A 37 -1.20 -5.26 5.80
CA VAL A 37 -2.12 -6.16 5.10
C VAL A 37 -2.14 -7.46 5.89
N TYR A 38 -3.34 -7.86 6.28
CA TYR A 38 -3.55 -9.09 7.03
C TYR A 38 -4.22 -10.13 6.15
N TRP A 39 -3.83 -11.38 6.35
CA TRP A 39 -4.44 -12.54 5.73
C TRP A 39 -4.84 -13.57 6.77
N LEU A 40 -5.77 -14.45 6.44
CA LEU A 40 -6.12 -15.57 7.30
C LEU A 40 -4.97 -16.57 7.34
N SER A 41 -4.61 -16.99 8.54
CA SER A 41 -3.68 -18.10 8.73
C SER A 41 -4.33 -19.42 8.31
N ARG A 42 -3.57 -20.52 8.34
CA ARG A 42 -4.14 -21.87 8.18
C ARG A 42 -5.30 -22.13 9.15
N LEU A 43 -5.15 -21.74 10.41
CA LEU A 43 -6.21 -21.87 11.42
C LEU A 43 -7.40 -20.96 11.10
N GLY A 44 -7.15 -19.71 10.72
CA GLY A 44 -8.21 -18.78 10.31
C GLY A 44 -9.01 -19.26 9.11
N LEU A 45 -8.36 -19.90 8.13
CA LEU A 45 -9.02 -20.51 6.98
C LEU A 45 -9.92 -21.69 7.38
N VAL A 46 -9.48 -22.52 8.34
CA VAL A 46 -10.30 -23.60 8.91
C VAL A 46 -11.53 -23.02 9.62
N CYS A 47 -11.33 -22.02 10.49
CA CYS A 47 -12.42 -21.33 11.18
C CYS A 47 -13.42 -20.71 10.19
N ARG A 48 -12.93 -20.06 9.13
CA ARG A 48 -13.77 -19.50 8.06
C ARG A 48 -14.62 -20.58 7.38
N ARG A 49 -14.02 -21.72 6.99
CA ARG A 49 -14.77 -22.81 6.35
C ARG A 49 -15.88 -23.33 7.26
N ARG A 50 -15.59 -23.48 8.56
CA ARG A 50 -16.59 -23.89 9.56
C ARG A 50 -17.73 -22.88 9.66
N TYR A 51 -17.41 -21.59 9.81
CA TYR A 51 -18.42 -20.52 9.89
C TYR A 51 -19.39 -20.52 8.71
N PHE A 52 -18.90 -20.68 7.48
CA PHE A 52 -19.76 -20.71 6.30
C PHE A 52 -20.57 -22.01 6.18
N ARG A 53 -19.99 -23.15 6.57
CA ARG A 53 -20.71 -24.43 6.63
C ARG A 53 -21.87 -24.37 7.61
N ASP A 54 -21.66 -23.81 8.80
CA ASP A 54 -22.69 -23.66 9.84
C ASP A 54 -23.82 -22.72 9.40
N GLN A 55 -23.60 -21.93 8.33
CA GLN A 55 -24.61 -21.08 7.70
C GLN A 55 -25.14 -21.61 6.37
N GLU A 56 -24.78 -22.84 5.99
CA GLU A 56 -25.16 -23.45 4.69
C GLU A 56 -24.80 -22.58 3.48
N LYS A 57 -23.70 -21.83 3.57
CA LYS A 57 -23.23 -20.92 2.51
C LYS A 57 -21.96 -21.47 1.86
N GLU A 58 -21.85 -21.21 0.55
CA GLU A 58 -20.61 -21.48 -0.18
C GLU A 58 -19.46 -20.63 0.37
N VAL A 59 -18.28 -21.23 0.51
CA VAL A 59 -17.08 -20.53 0.97
C VAL A 59 -16.39 -19.89 -0.24
N PRO A 60 -16.31 -18.56 -0.35
CA PRO A 60 -15.60 -17.95 -1.48
C PRO A 60 -14.12 -18.38 -1.50
N ALA A 61 -13.58 -18.67 -2.68
CA ALA A 61 -12.18 -19.03 -2.82
C ALA A 61 -11.26 -17.96 -2.17
N PRO A 62 -10.29 -18.37 -1.33
CA PRO A 62 -9.29 -17.43 -0.82
C PRO A 62 -8.44 -16.91 -1.99
N PHE A 63 -8.37 -15.58 -2.17
CA PHE A 63 -7.47 -14.93 -3.13
C PHE A 63 -6.40 -14.14 -2.38
N VAL A 64 -5.15 -14.58 -2.49
CA VAL A 64 -3.97 -13.79 -2.09
C VAL A 64 -3.35 -13.30 -3.39
N PRO A 65 -3.22 -11.97 -3.60
CA PRO A 65 -2.56 -11.48 -4.79
C PRO A 65 -1.08 -11.86 -4.75
N ASP A 66 -0.55 -12.25 -5.91
CA ASP A 66 0.87 -12.54 -6.09
C ASP A 66 1.66 -11.23 -6.05
N VAL A 67 2.13 -10.89 -4.85
CA VAL A 67 2.80 -9.63 -4.55
C VAL A 67 4.01 -9.95 -3.69
N ASP A 68 5.12 -9.32 -4.02
CA ASP A 68 6.30 -9.26 -3.15
C ASP A 68 5.96 -8.41 -1.92
N TRP A 69 5.51 -9.08 -0.85
CA TRP A 69 5.04 -8.43 0.37
C TRP A 69 6.17 -7.76 1.16
N ASP A 70 7.40 -8.26 1.03
CA ASP A 70 8.59 -7.65 1.64
C ASP A 70 8.88 -6.31 0.97
N LEU A 71 8.90 -6.28 -0.37
CA LEU A 71 9.04 -5.05 -1.14
C LEU A 71 7.88 -4.09 -0.84
N TYR A 72 6.64 -4.59 -0.78
CA TYR A 72 5.48 -3.78 -0.42
C TYR A 72 5.69 -3.10 0.96
N GLY A 73 6.11 -3.88 1.96
CA GLY A 73 6.40 -3.38 3.31
C GLY A 73 7.48 -2.30 3.32
N GLN A 74 8.57 -2.50 2.58
CA GLN A 74 9.65 -1.52 2.44
C GLN A 74 9.22 -0.23 1.71
N VAL A 75 8.14 -0.23 0.95
CA VAL A 75 7.61 0.98 0.31
C VAL A 75 6.60 1.68 1.18
N CYS A 76 5.97 0.99 2.15
CA CYS A 76 5.01 1.55 3.09
C CYS A 76 5.57 2.61 4.06
N HIS A 77 6.80 3.08 3.88
CA HIS A 77 7.30 4.28 4.54
C HIS A 77 6.67 5.55 3.94
N ARG A 78 6.46 6.58 4.76
CA ARG A 78 5.71 7.81 4.40
C ARG A 78 6.17 8.44 3.08
N HIS A 79 7.47 8.65 2.89
CA HIS A 79 7.98 9.33 1.70
C HIS A 79 8.00 8.44 0.45
N ARG A 80 8.36 7.16 0.62
CA ARG A 80 8.38 6.17 -0.47
C ARG A 80 6.97 5.96 -1.02
N SER A 81 6.02 5.67 -0.14
CA SER A 81 4.61 5.53 -0.50
C SER A 81 4.02 6.79 -1.12
N ALA A 82 4.39 7.99 -0.64
CA ALA A 82 3.89 9.24 -1.22
C ALA A 82 4.37 9.45 -2.66
N ILE A 83 5.65 9.19 -2.95
CA ILE A 83 6.20 9.31 -4.30
C ILE A 83 5.59 8.30 -5.25
N ILE A 84 5.51 7.01 -4.88
CA ILE A 84 4.97 5.99 -5.80
C ILE A 84 3.47 6.19 -6.08
N LYS A 85 2.69 6.68 -5.11
CA LYS A 85 1.28 7.06 -5.35
C LYS A 85 1.17 8.24 -6.31
N ALA A 86 2.08 9.21 -6.20
CA ALA A 86 2.08 10.40 -7.05
C ALA A 86 2.39 10.07 -8.50
N LEU A 87 3.24 9.07 -8.78
CA LEU A 87 3.62 8.62 -10.13
C LEU A 87 2.44 8.00 -10.90
N ALA A 88 1.57 8.82 -11.45
CA ALA A 88 0.45 8.40 -12.31
C ALA A 88 0.82 8.34 -13.80
N TYR A 89 1.89 9.04 -14.18
CA TYR A 89 2.50 9.12 -15.50
C TYR A 89 4.01 9.37 -15.30
N PRO A 90 4.85 9.31 -16.35
CA PRO A 90 6.27 9.63 -16.23
C PRO A 90 6.49 11.01 -15.59
N MET A 91 7.27 11.06 -14.52
CA MET A 91 7.55 12.33 -13.82
C MET A 91 9.00 12.41 -13.35
N GLN A 92 9.58 13.60 -13.45
CA GLN A 92 10.80 13.93 -12.73
C GLN A 92 10.56 13.97 -11.20
N PRO A 93 11.60 13.74 -10.37
CA PRO A 93 11.45 13.71 -8.90
C PRO A 93 10.83 14.98 -8.30
N ALA A 94 11.12 16.16 -8.86
CA ALA A 94 10.55 17.41 -8.40
C ALA A 94 9.04 17.50 -8.68
N ALA A 95 8.59 17.03 -9.84
CA ALA A 95 7.17 16.96 -10.20
C ALA A 95 6.42 15.94 -9.34
N ALA A 96 6.99 14.74 -9.15
CA ALA A 96 6.43 13.72 -8.27
C ALA A 96 6.27 14.23 -6.84
N LYS A 97 7.27 14.95 -6.31
CA LYS A 97 7.18 15.63 -5.00
C LYS A 97 6.04 16.64 -4.93
N ARG A 98 5.92 17.53 -5.92
CA ARG A 98 4.85 18.56 -5.96
C ARG A 98 3.47 17.89 -5.94
N ARG A 99 3.29 16.85 -6.75
CA ARG A 99 2.06 16.07 -6.80
C ARG A 99 1.80 15.31 -5.50
N ALA A 100 2.82 14.71 -4.90
CA ALA A 100 2.68 14.06 -3.60
C ALA A 100 2.21 15.03 -2.51
N ARG A 101 2.70 16.28 -2.51
CA ARG A 101 2.22 17.34 -1.61
C ARG A 101 0.81 17.83 -1.93
N ALA A 102 0.39 17.79 -3.19
CA ALA A 102 -0.98 18.08 -3.58
C ALA A 102 -1.95 16.99 -3.08
N LEU A 103 -1.51 15.73 -3.06
CA LEU A 103 -2.28 14.60 -2.53
C LEU A 103 -2.30 14.55 -0.99
N ASP A 104 -1.21 15.00 -0.34
CA ASP A 104 -1.09 15.11 1.12
C ASP A 104 -0.39 16.45 1.48
N PRO A 105 -1.16 17.51 1.80
CA PRO A 105 -0.61 18.80 2.18
C PRO A 105 0.28 18.77 3.43
N THR A 106 0.13 17.75 4.28
CA THR A 106 0.95 17.57 5.50
C THR A 106 2.32 16.99 5.22
N LEU A 107 2.57 16.50 4.00
CA LEU A 107 3.82 15.86 3.59
C LEU A 107 4.99 16.85 3.63
N ARG A 108 5.95 16.58 4.52
CA ARG A 108 7.21 17.33 4.64
C ARG A 108 8.34 16.55 3.97
N MET A 109 8.69 16.93 2.74
CA MET A 109 9.75 16.28 1.96
C MET A 109 10.66 17.31 1.28
N SER A 110 11.99 17.14 1.39
CA SER A 110 12.96 17.97 0.67
C SER A 110 13.14 17.52 -0.79
N GLY A 111 13.73 18.38 -1.64
CA GLY A 111 14.05 17.99 -3.02
C GLY A 111 15.08 16.85 -3.10
N ASN A 112 16.09 16.86 -2.23
CA ASN A 112 17.08 15.79 -2.12
C ASN A 112 16.40 14.46 -1.72
N ASN A 113 15.54 14.49 -0.71
CA ASN A 113 14.83 13.29 -0.27
C ASN A 113 13.97 12.68 -1.39
N ALA A 114 13.29 13.50 -2.19
CA ALA A 114 12.51 13.02 -3.34
C ALA A 114 13.41 12.32 -4.39
N ARG A 115 14.59 12.88 -4.67
CA ARG A 115 15.57 12.25 -5.58
C ARG A 115 16.09 10.92 -5.03
N ASP A 116 16.41 10.86 -3.74
CA ASP A 116 16.93 9.65 -3.12
C ASP A 116 15.87 8.54 -3.03
N VAL A 117 14.61 8.91 -2.75
CA VAL A 117 13.48 7.99 -2.84
C VAL A 117 13.33 7.46 -4.26
N MET A 118 13.40 8.31 -5.29
CA MET A 118 13.30 7.86 -6.68
C MET A 118 14.42 6.90 -7.07
N ARG A 119 15.67 7.21 -6.67
CA ARG A 119 16.83 6.31 -6.89
C ARG A 119 16.63 4.97 -6.20
N TRP A 120 16.13 4.98 -4.97
CA TRP A 120 15.83 3.75 -4.24
C TRP A 120 14.74 2.95 -4.95
N LEU A 121 13.64 3.58 -5.35
CA LEU A 121 12.55 2.93 -6.10
C LEU A 121 13.06 2.29 -7.40
N ARG A 122 13.98 2.96 -8.10
CA ARG A 122 14.62 2.40 -9.31
C ARG A 122 15.49 1.21 -8.96
N LYS A 123 16.30 1.32 -7.90
CA LYS A 123 17.20 0.24 -7.45
C LYS A 123 16.43 -1.04 -7.12
N VAL A 124 15.24 -0.94 -6.53
CA VAL A 124 14.39 -2.09 -6.21
C VAL A 124 13.44 -2.48 -7.35
N GLY A 125 13.58 -1.87 -8.53
CA GLY A 125 12.81 -2.23 -9.73
C GLY A 125 11.34 -1.83 -9.71
N LEU A 126 10.94 -0.88 -8.87
CA LEU A 126 9.55 -0.38 -8.81
C LEU A 126 9.28 0.71 -9.84
N VAL A 127 10.31 1.44 -10.25
CA VAL A 127 10.20 2.48 -11.27
C VAL A 127 11.31 2.33 -12.29
N GLU A 128 11.03 2.78 -13.50
CA GLU A 128 11.95 2.78 -14.62
C GLU A 128 12.12 4.19 -15.20
N PRO A 129 13.32 4.55 -15.69
CA PRO A 129 13.53 5.85 -16.31
C PRO A 129 12.88 5.89 -17.69
N VAL A 130 12.27 7.02 -18.01
CA VAL A 130 11.70 7.35 -19.31
C VAL A 130 12.39 8.61 -19.81
N GLN A 131 13.06 8.51 -20.95
CA GLN A 131 13.70 9.66 -21.58
C GLN A 131 12.69 10.33 -22.52
N GLU A 132 12.23 11.52 -22.13
CA GLU A 132 11.33 12.31 -22.96
C GLU A 132 12.14 13.16 -23.95
N PRO A 133 11.71 13.30 -25.22
CA PRO A 133 12.39 14.15 -26.19
C PRO A 133 12.50 15.60 -25.69
N GLY A 134 13.70 16.17 -25.76
CA GLY A 134 13.95 17.57 -25.36
C GLY A 134 14.22 17.77 -23.86
N GLU A 135 14.03 16.75 -23.02
CA GLU A 135 14.32 16.85 -21.59
C GLU A 135 15.77 16.48 -21.26
N ARG A 136 16.43 17.30 -20.44
CA ARG A 136 17.82 17.06 -20.01
C ARG A 136 17.93 15.90 -19.01
N TYR A 137 16.88 15.66 -18.24
CA TYR A 137 16.87 14.65 -17.17
C TYR A 137 15.73 13.67 -17.37
N PRO A 138 15.93 12.38 -17.05
CA PRO A 138 14.89 11.38 -17.23
C PRO A 138 13.72 11.60 -16.27
N SER A 139 12.52 11.36 -16.79
CA SER A 139 11.31 11.12 -16.01
C SER A 139 11.30 9.68 -15.52
N TYR A 140 10.39 9.34 -14.61
CA TYR A 140 10.25 7.99 -14.07
C TYR A 140 8.78 7.57 -14.07
N CYS A 141 8.49 6.34 -14.49
CA CYS A 141 7.16 5.72 -14.35
C CYS A 141 7.26 4.46 -13.49
N VAL A 142 6.11 3.99 -12.99
CA VAL A 142 6.04 2.69 -12.31
C VAL A 142 6.20 1.60 -13.34
N ALA A 143 7.10 0.64 -13.07
CA ALA A 143 7.32 -0.50 -13.95
C ALA A 143 6.01 -1.29 -14.10
N SER A 144 5.70 -1.74 -15.31
CA SER A 144 4.43 -2.43 -15.63
C SER A 144 4.14 -3.62 -14.69
N ALA A 145 5.16 -4.47 -14.45
CA ALA A 145 5.10 -5.62 -13.55
C ALA A 145 4.86 -5.26 -12.07
N ARG A 146 4.97 -3.97 -11.71
CA ARG A 146 4.85 -3.47 -10.34
C ARG A 146 3.63 -2.58 -10.12
N GLN A 147 2.74 -2.48 -11.11
CA GLN A 147 1.54 -1.68 -11.02
C GLN A 147 0.61 -2.14 -9.88
N THR A 148 0.51 -3.45 -9.63
CA THR A 148 -0.28 -4.02 -8.52
C THR A 148 0.14 -3.48 -7.16
N ILE A 149 1.44 -3.27 -6.92
CA ILE A 149 1.95 -2.68 -5.67
C ILE A 149 1.43 -1.25 -5.51
N ARG A 150 1.50 -0.45 -6.58
CA ARG A 150 1.00 0.93 -6.58
C ARG A 150 -0.51 0.97 -6.33
N GLU A 151 -1.29 0.12 -7.00
CA GLU A 151 -2.74 0.03 -6.82
C GLU A 151 -3.11 -0.32 -5.39
N LEU A 152 -2.47 -1.34 -4.81
CA LEU A 152 -2.65 -1.70 -3.40
C LEU A 152 -2.36 -0.53 -2.47
N MET A 153 -1.36 0.30 -2.76
CA MET A 153 -1.04 1.47 -1.95
C MET A 153 -2.08 2.58 -2.07
N LEU A 154 -2.60 2.81 -3.28
CA LEU A 154 -3.68 3.77 -3.50
C LEU A 154 -4.89 3.36 -2.66
N HIS A 155 -5.33 2.10 -2.78
CA HIS A 155 -6.49 1.59 -2.05
C HIS A 155 -6.30 1.53 -0.52
N ALA A 156 -5.09 1.22 -0.03
CA ALA A 156 -4.79 1.23 1.39
C ALA A 156 -4.83 2.66 1.99
N GLY A 157 -4.48 3.69 1.21
CA GLY A 157 -4.39 5.08 1.67
C GLY A 157 -5.72 5.84 1.78
N TYR A 158 -6.75 5.45 1.03
CA TYR A 158 -8.08 6.11 1.04
C TYR A 158 -8.88 5.90 2.34
N ALA A 159 -8.26 5.31 3.38
CA ALA A 159 -8.83 5.22 4.72
C ALA A 159 -8.38 6.37 5.64
N CYS A 160 -7.29 7.08 5.31
CA CYS A 160 -6.65 8.03 6.24
C CYS A 160 -6.96 9.51 5.97
N SER A 161 -7.61 9.88 4.85
CA SER A 161 -7.79 11.29 4.45
C SER A 161 -9.20 11.86 4.67
N ILE A 162 -10.09 11.17 5.41
CA ILE A 162 -11.45 11.68 5.71
C ILE A 162 -11.60 12.02 7.21
N ARG A 163 -10.54 12.53 7.84
CA ARG A 163 -10.64 13.20 9.14
C ARG A 163 -9.61 14.31 9.23
N GLU A 164 -10.05 15.52 8.93
CA GLU A 164 -9.66 16.79 9.58
C GLU A 164 -10.34 17.94 8.80
N SER A 165 -11.65 18.06 8.98
CA SER A 165 -12.41 19.29 8.71
C SER A 165 -13.60 19.25 9.67
N ARG A 166 -13.35 19.66 10.91
CA ARG A 166 -14.35 20.25 11.80
C ARG A 166 -14.01 21.73 11.88
#